data_AF-A0AA41WE10-F1
#
_entry.id   AF-A0AA41WE10-F1
#
_cell.length_a   1.000
_cell.length_b   1.000
_cell.length_c   1.000
_cell.angle_alpha   90.00
_cell.angle_beta   90.00
_cell.angle_gamma   90.00
#
_symmetry.space_group_name_H-M   'P 1'
#
loop_
_entity.id
_entity.type
_entity.pdbx_description
1 polymer ?
#
loop_
_entity_poly.entity_id
_entity_poly.type
_entity_poly.pdbx_seq_one_letter_code
_entity_poly.pdbx_strand_id
1 'polypeptide(L)'
;MIHELSGTSDRLVSTPVDPLTAEQVRTNDHSPLPSFLSPSRTIGSIVRGFKIGVTRWFRQHTDISGVRQRNYYEHIVHDEQSLTRIRQYIADNPLRWANDPENPTVTDKAWQRTPDDPWRI
;
A
#
# COMPACT_ATOMS: atom_id res chain seq x y z
N MET A 1 -64.56 -15.15 22.46
CA MET A 1 -64.01 -14.53 21.23
C MET A 1 -62.80 -13.74 21.68
N ILE A 2 -61.62 -14.01 21.09
CA ILE A 2 -60.26 -13.42 21.25
C ILE A 2 -59.61 -13.60 22.66
N HIS A 3 -58.35 -13.99 22.90
CA HIS A 3 -57.03 -13.93 22.23
C HIS A 3 -56.13 -15.15 22.65
N GLU A 4 -55.41 -15.78 21.71
CA GLU A 4 -53.93 -15.83 21.54
C GLU A 4 -53.07 -16.67 22.52
N LEU A 5 -52.51 -17.75 21.95
CA LEU A 5 -51.15 -18.33 22.04
C LEU A 5 -50.30 -18.13 23.31
N SER A 6 -49.87 -19.25 23.93
CA SER A 6 -48.63 -19.28 24.71
C SER A 6 -47.76 -20.47 24.28
N GLY A 7 -46.59 -20.11 23.75
CA GLY A 7 -45.58 -21.01 23.20
C GLY A 7 -44.83 -21.82 24.24
N THR A 8 -44.24 -22.88 23.72
CA THR A 8 -43.40 -23.88 24.37
C THR A 8 -42.21 -23.27 25.10
N SER A 9 -42.09 -23.59 26.39
CA SER A 9 -40.97 -23.26 27.26
C SER A 9 -39.73 -24.09 26.86
N ASP A 10 -38.80 -23.51 26.10
CA ASP A 10 -37.49 -24.12 25.86
C ASP A 10 -36.50 -23.66 26.93
N ARG A 11 -36.19 -24.56 27.87
CA ARG A 11 -35.40 -24.30 29.06
C ARG A 11 -33.96 -24.72 28.76
N LEU A 12 -33.08 -23.74 28.48
CA LEU A 12 -31.64 -23.98 28.28
C LEU A 12 -31.02 -24.60 29.55
N VAL A 13 -30.62 -25.86 29.46
CA VAL A 13 -29.73 -26.50 30.44
C VAL A 13 -28.31 -26.06 30.12
N SER A 14 -27.77 -25.15 30.94
CA SER A 14 -26.33 -24.87 30.96
C SER A 14 -25.63 -25.96 31.74
N THR A 15 -24.96 -26.89 31.06
CA THR A 15 -23.94 -27.71 31.68
C THR A 15 -22.66 -26.88 31.87
N PRO A 16 -21.95 -26.97 33.01
CA PRO A 16 -20.68 -26.31 33.18
C PRO A 16 -19.64 -27.02 32.31
N VAL A 17 -19.04 -26.30 31.38
CA VAL A 17 -17.83 -26.76 30.68
C VAL A 17 -16.65 -26.67 31.66
N ASP A 18 -16.08 -27.81 32.01
CA ASP A 18 -14.93 -27.89 32.91
C ASP A 18 -13.74 -27.11 32.31
N PRO A 19 -13.17 -26.11 33.03
CA PRO A 19 -12.13 -25.24 32.49
C PRO A 19 -10.77 -25.93 32.28
N LEU A 20 -10.65 -27.22 32.64
CA LEU A 20 -9.39 -27.99 32.56
C LEU A 20 -9.22 -28.82 31.28
N THR A 21 -10.15 -28.76 30.32
CA THR A 21 -10.01 -29.44 29.02
C THR A 21 -9.66 -28.52 27.85
N ALA A 22 -9.65 -27.20 28.05
CA ALA A 22 -9.42 -26.22 26.98
C ALA A 22 -7.93 -25.93 26.67
N GLU A 23 -6.98 -26.62 27.31
CA GLU A 23 -5.56 -26.23 27.27
C GLU A 23 -4.62 -27.20 26.54
N GLN A 24 -5.12 -28.02 25.61
CA GLN A 24 -4.28 -29.03 24.93
C GLN A 24 -4.52 -29.19 23.41
N VAL A 25 -4.77 -28.08 22.71
CA VAL A 25 -4.48 -28.00 21.27
C VAL A 25 -3.50 -26.85 21.02
N ARG A 26 -2.27 -27.01 21.51
CA ARG A 26 -1.14 -26.27 20.94
C ARG A 26 -0.82 -26.92 19.61
N THR A 27 -0.86 -26.16 18.52
CA THR A 27 -0.19 -26.54 17.28
C THR A 27 1.27 -26.77 17.61
N ASN A 28 1.74 -28.01 17.51
CA ASN A 28 3.14 -28.35 17.73
C ASN A 28 4.00 -27.50 16.79
N ASP A 29 4.80 -26.62 17.40
CA ASP A 29 5.61 -25.57 16.81
C ASP A 29 6.88 -26.16 16.14
N HIS A 30 6.68 -27.06 15.16
CA HIS A 30 7.77 -27.79 14.49
C HIS A 30 8.03 -27.33 13.05
N SER A 31 7.54 -26.15 12.68
CA SER A 31 7.92 -25.52 11.42
C SER A 31 8.46 -24.13 11.75
N PRO A 32 9.80 -23.90 11.73
CA PRO A 32 10.29 -22.54 11.80
C PRO A 32 9.69 -21.80 10.61
N LEU A 33 8.77 -20.87 10.88
CA LEU A 33 8.28 -19.97 9.85
C LEU A 33 9.53 -19.37 9.19
N PRO A 34 9.69 -19.47 7.86
CA PRO A 34 10.86 -18.90 7.21
C PRO A 34 10.89 -17.43 7.62
N SER A 35 11.97 -17.01 8.27
CA SER A 35 12.17 -15.63 8.66
C SER A 35 11.92 -14.78 7.43
N PHE A 36 10.93 -13.88 7.48
CA PHE A 36 10.62 -13.02 6.35
C PHE A 36 11.78 -12.04 6.18
N LEU A 37 12.78 -12.45 5.41
CA LEU A 37 13.90 -11.60 5.04
C LEU A 37 13.42 -10.71 3.90
N SER A 38 13.37 -9.41 4.17
CA SER A 38 13.16 -8.46 3.08
C SER A 38 14.29 -8.61 2.07
N PRO A 39 14.00 -8.65 0.76
CA PRO A 39 15.02 -8.63 -0.27
C PRO A 39 16.00 -7.48 -0.01
N SER A 40 17.29 -7.76 -0.11
CA SER A 40 18.36 -6.78 0.03
C SER A 40 19.09 -6.63 -1.31
N ARG A 41 19.80 -5.50 -1.49
CA ARG A 41 20.54 -5.18 -2.73
C ARG A 41 19.68 -5.05 -3.99
N THR A 42 18.39 -4.74 -3.83
CA THR A 42 17.50 -4.40 -4.95
C THR A 42 17.16 -2.92 -4.94
N ILE A 43 16.85 -2.34 -6.11
CA ILE A 43 16.34 -0.96 -6.20
C ILE A 43 15.12 -0.78 -5.29
N GLY A 44 14.19 -1.75 -5.31
CA GLY A 44 13.03 -1.74 -4.44
C GLY A 44 13.35 -1.72 -2.94
N SER A 45 14.43 -2.38 -2.51
CA SER A 45 14.87 -2.34 -1.10
C SER A 45 15.41 -0.95 -0.70
N ILE A 46 16.13 -0.28 -1.60
CA ILE A 46 16.67 1.07 -1.40
C ILE A 46 15.51 2.08 -1.36
N VAL A 47 14.63 2.05 -2.36
CA VAL A 47 13.46 2.92 -2.46
C VAL A 47 12.52 2.74 -1.26
N ARG A 48 12.32 1.49 -0.79
CA ARG A 48 11.56 1.20 0.43
C ARG A 48 12.18 1.91 1.64
N GLY A 49 13.48 1.74 1.86
CA GLY A 49 14.18 2.39 2.98
C GLY A 49 14.06 3.91 2.94
N PHE A 50 14.28 4.51 1.77
CA PHE A 50 14.11 5.95 1.55
C PHE A 50 12.70 6.43 1.87
N LYS A 51 11.66 5.79 1.27
CA LYS A 51 10.26 6.14 1.51
C LYS A 51 9.86 5.99 2.98
N ILE A 52 10.40 5.00 3.69
CA ILE A 52 10.19 4.84 5.14
C ILE A 52 10.77 6.04 5.89
N GLY A 53 12.05 6.38 5.63
CA GLY A 53 12.73 7.49 6.30
C GLY A 53 12.01 8.82 6.11
N VAL A 54 11.73 9.18 4.85
CA VAL A 54 11.02 10.43 4.51
C VAL A 54 9.64 10.48 5.14
N THR A 55 8.87 9.39 5.08
CA THR A 55 7.52 9.39 5.66
C THR A 55 7.54 9.47 7.19
N ARG A 56 8.51 8.81 7.84
CA ARG A 56 8.65 8.89 9.30
C ARG A 56 8.95 10.33 9.72
N TRP A 57 9.91 10.97 9.06
CA TRP A 57 10.22 12.37 9.30
C TRP A 57 9.00 13.26 9.05
N PHE A 58 8.37 13.14 7.89
CA PHE A 58 7.24 13.97 7.49
C PHE A 58 6.05 13.90 8.48
N ARG A 59 5.68 12.69 8.92
CA ARG A 59 4.61 12.47 9.90
C ARG A 59 4.89 13.08 11.28
N GLN A 60 6.15 13.35 11.59
CA GLN A 60 6.57 13.93 12.86
C GLN A 60 6.72 15.46 12.79
N HIS A 61 6.80 16.03 11.59
CA HIS A 61 7.17 17.44 11.38
C HIS A 61 6.12 18.24 10.60
N THR A 62 5.03 17.62 10.14
CA THR A 62 3.98 18.28 9.35
C THR A 62 2.60 17.67 9.63
N ASP A 63 1.54 18.45 9.42
CA ASP A 63 0.14 18.00 9.51
C ASP A 63 -0.42 17.50 8.17
N ILE A 64 0.41 17.44 7.13
CA ILE A 64 -0.02 17.06 5.79
C ILE A 64 -0.26 15.54 5.76
N SER A 65 -1.38 15.14 5.19
CA SER A 65 -1.73 13.73 4.97
C SER A 65 -1.69 13.37 3.48
N GLY A 66 -1.57 12.08 3.14
CA GLY A 66 -1.76 11.61 1.76
C GLY A 66 -0.58 11.74 0.78
N VAL A 67 0.65 11.98 1.24
CA VAL A 67 1.82 12.26 0.36
C VAL A 67 2.36 11.04 -0.42
N ARG A 68 1.89 9.83 -0.12
CA ARG A 68 2.48 8.61 -0.69
C ARG A 68 1.86 8.23 -2.04
N GLN A 69 2.61 8.44 -3.11
CA GLN A 69 2.39 7.75 -4.38
C GLN A 69 2.76 6.26 -4.24
N ARG A 70 1.86 5.38 -4.71
CA ARG A 70 2.09 3.93 -4.74
C ARG A 70 3.11 3.58 -5.82
N ASN A 71 3.89 2.53 -5.58
CA ASN A 71 4.97 2.06 -6.47
C ASN A 71 6.03 3.13 -6.74
N TYR A 72 6.92 2.87 -7.69
CA TYR A 72 7.93 3.81 -8.16
C TYR A 72 8.27 3.45 -9.61
N TYR A 73 8.67 4.45 -10.39
CA TYR A 73 9.15 4.27 -11.76
C TYR A 73 10.66 3.98 -11.75
N GLU A 74 11.10 3.01 -12.53
CA GLU A 74 12.51 2.69 -12.76
C GLU A 74 12.74 2.50 -14.26
N HIS A 75 13.85 3.03 -14.76
CA HIS A 75 14.28 2.91 -16.14
C HIS A 75 15.81 2.86 -16.19
N ILE A 76 16.38 1.95 -17.00
CA ILE A 76 17.82 1.81 -17.14
C ILE A 76 18.28 2.66 -18.31
N VAL A 77 19.13 3.64 -18.04
CA VAL A 77 19.70 4.54 -19.05
C VAL A 77 20.86 3.84 -19.74
N HIS A 78 20.71 3.54 -21.03
CA HIS A 78 21.70 2.80 -21.81
C HIS A 78 22.46 3.66 -22.84
N ASP A 79 22.03 4.90 -23.07
CA ASP A 79 22.60 5.79 -24.08
C ASP A 79 22.50 7.28 -23.67
N GLU A 80 23.28 8.14 -24.34
CA GLU A 80 23.32 9.57 -24.03
C GLU A 80 22.02 10.30 -24.41
N GLN A 81 21.29 9.79 -25.40
CA GLN A 81 20.04 10.40 -25.85
C GLN A 81 18.95 10.20 -24.80
N SER A 82 18.81 9.00 -24.24
CA SER A 82 17.90 8.73 -23.11
C SER A 82 18.29 9.54 -21.88
N LEU A 83 19.59 9.63 -21.55
CA LEU A 83 20.08 10.47 -20.46
C LEU A 83 19.68 11.95 -20.63
N THR A 84 19.87 12.49 -21.84
CA THR A 84 19.53 13.88 -22.16
C THR A 84 18.04 14.14 -22.02
N ARG A 85 17.19 13.24 -22.54
CA ARG A 85 15.72 13.36 -22.42
C ARG A 85 15.26 13.33 -20.96
N ILE A 86 15.79 12.42 -20.14
CA ILE A 86 15.43 12.34 -18.71
C ILE A 86 15.83 13.61 -17.97
N ARG A 87 17.03 14.15 -18.22
CA ARG A 87 17.49 15.40 -17.59
C ARG A 87 16.59 16.56 -17.96
N GLN A 88 16.26 16.70 -19.25
CA GLN A 88 15.34 17.73 -19.73
C GLN A 88 13.97 17.58 -19.08
N TYR A 89 13.45 16.34 -19.00
CA TYR A 89 12.20 16.07 -18.31
C TYR A 89 12.21 16.56 -16.86
N ILE A 90 13.22 16.19 -16.08
CA ILE A 90 13.31 16.56 -14.66
C ILE A 90 13.33 18.09 -14.50
N ALA A 91 14.05 18.79 -15.38
CA ALA A 91 14.12 20.25 -15.38
C ALA A 91 12.78 20.91 -15.74
N ASP A 92 12.06 20.36 -16.71
CA ASP A 92 10.82 20.94 -17.23
C ASP A 92 9.58 20.56 -16.41
N ASN A 93 9.61 19.45 -15.67
CA ASN A 93 8.44 18.94 -14.95
C ASN A 93 7.76 19.97 -14.04
N PRO A 94 8.48 20.77 -13.22
CA PRO A 94 7.84 21.80 -12.40
C PRO A 94 6.98 22.79 -13.20
N LEU A 95 7.40 23.12 -14.43
CA LEU A 95 6.66 24.00 -15.34
C LEU A 95 5.46 23.30 -15.99
N ARG A 96 5.52 21.97 -16.13
CA ARG A 96 4.49 21.15 -16.76
C ARG A 96 3.43 20.63 -15.77
N TRP A 97 3.69 20.74 -14.47
CA TRP A 97 2.86 20.19 -13.38
C TRP A 97 1.38 20.59 -13.45
N ALA A 98 1.07 21.82 -13.86
CA ALA A 98 -0.31 22.31 -13.95
C ALA A 98 -1.19 21.47 -14.90
N ASN A 99 -0.58 20.84 -15.90
CA ASN A 99 -1.25 20.03 -16.91
C ASN A 99 -0.97 18.52 -16.72
N ASP A 100 -0.28 18.13 -15.64
CA ASP A 100 0.12 16.75 -15.42
C ASP A 100 -1.06 15.89 -14.96
N PRO A 101 -1.28 14.69 -15.52
CA PRO A 101 -2.36 13.79 -15.09
C PRO A 101 -2.29 13.34 -13.62
N GLU A 102 -1.09 13.34 -13.03
CA GLU A 102 -0.87 13.03 -11.61
C GLU A 102 -1.14 14.21 -10.69
N ASN A 103 -1.35 15.41 -11.23
CA ASN A 103 -1.71 16.58 -10.44
C ASN A 103 -3.16 16.45 -9.93
N PRO A 104 -3.39 16.38 -8.60
CA PRO A 104 -4.72 16.20 -8.03
C PRO A 104 -5.68 17.37 -8.29
N THR A 105 -5.18 18.53 -8.74
CA THR A 105 -6.02 19.67 -9.12
C THR A 105 -6.62 19.53 -10.52
N VAL A 106 -6.08 18.63 -11.36
CA VAL A 106 -6.59 18.39 -12.71
C VAL A 106 -7.84 17.52 -12.65
N THR A 107 -9.00 18.13 -12.92
CA THR A 107 -10.31 17.49 -12.80
C THR A 107 -10.65 16.62 -14.01
N ASP A 108 -10.06 16.92 -15.17
CA ASP A 108 -10.31 16.21 -16.42
C ASP A 108 -9.10 15.32 -16.75
N LYS A 109 -9.13 14.07 -16.26
CA LYS A 109 -8.07 13.08 -16.51
C LYS A 109 -8.21 12.48 -17.90
N ALA A 110 -7.99 13.29 -18.92
CA ALA A 110 -7.77 12.77 -20.27
C ALA A 110 -6.39 12.10 -20.27
N TRP A 111 -6.33 10.77 -20.13
CA TRP A 111 -5.11 9.98 -20.36
C TRP A 111 -4.74 10.03 -21.84
N GLN A 112 -4.24 11.17 -22.32
CA GLN A 112 -3.70 11.30 -23.67
C GLN A 112 -2.25 10.84 -23.63
N ARG A 113 -2.04 9.55 -23.85
CA ARG A 113 -0.68 8.98 -24.04
C ARG A 113 -0.15 9.50 -25.37
N THR A 114 0.88 10.35 -25.34
CA THR A 114 1.45 10.88 -26.58
C THR A 114 2.71 10.10 -26.97
N PRO A 115 3.04 9.97 -28.27
CA PRO A 115 4.32 9.40 -28.71
C PRO A 115 5.53 10.14 -28.14
N ASP A 116 5.38 11.43 -27.84
CA ASP A 116 6.41 12.31 -27.29
C ASP A 116 6.45 12.33 -25.76
N ASP A 117 5.76 11.39 -25.09
CA ASP A 117 5.83 11.29 -23.63
C ASP A 117 7.30 11.06 -23.24
N PRO A 118 7.90 11.97 -22.45
CA PRO A 118 9.35 11.99 -22.18
C PRO A 118 9.87 10.75 -21.43
N TRP A 119 8.95 9.93 -20.93
CA TRP A 119 9.19 8.67 -20.21
C TRP A 119 9.11 7.44 -21.11
N ARG A 120 8.69 7.60 -22.36
CA ARG A 120 8.85 6.62 -23.43
C ARG A 120 10.26 6.74 -23.96
N ILE A 121 11.18 6.13 -23.22
CA ILE A 121 12.59 5.96 -23.57
C ILE A 121 12.84 4.48 -23.77
#